data_AF-A0A1F5DUU6-F1
#
_entry.id   AF-A0A1F5DUU6-F1
#
_cell.length_a   1.000
_cell.length_b   1.000
_cell.length_c   1.000
_cell.angle_alpha   90.00
_cell.angle_beta   90.00
_cell.angle_gamma   90.00
#
_symmetry.space_group_name_H-M   'P 1'
#
loop_
_entity.id
_entity.type
_entity.pdbx_description
1 polymer ?
#
loop_
_entity_poly.entity_id
_entity_poly.type
_entity_poly.pdbx_seq_one_letter_code
_entity_poly.pdbx_strand_id
1 'polypeptide(L)'
;MDEQQTPTAGSPIYQESQAKNAKWLWFLIVLVIIGALVFAFVRGIGPFAQFQKAPQEEVSPTPFVLESPSPEATVGADLDKSEPKIRVLNGSGTAGVASSVKDFLEGKGYQVTSIGNAANYDFTQTVIRFKEGFKKFEEVLFSDLSDQYSVKVDSENLEATDSADIEVIAGAK
;
A
#
# COMPACT_ATOMS: atom_id res chain seq x y z
N MET A 1 -37.93 22.44 82.07
CA MET A 1 -37.71 21.02 81.75
C MET A 1 -37.91 20.86 80.27
N ASP A 2 -36.76 20.88 79.62
CA ASP A 2 -36.51 20.72 78.20
C ASP A 2 -36.81 19.30 77.69
N GLU A 3 -37.08 19.25 76.37
CA GLU A 3 -36.70 18.20 75.42
C GLU A 3 -37.44 16.84 75.47
N GLN A 4 -37.68 16.11 74.37
CA GLN A 4 -37.26 16.22 72.97
C GLN A 4 -38.15 15.30 72.12
N GLN A 5 -38.26 15.62 70.82
CA GLN A 5 -39.00 14.85 69.83
C GLN A 5 -38.30 13.52 69.48
N THR A 6 -39.11 12.52 69.14
CA THR A 6 -38.77 11.15 68.69
C THR A 6 -37.85 11.09 67.47
N PRO A 7 -36.96 10.08 67.36
CA PRO A 7 -36.41 9.67 66.07
C PRO A 7 -36.95 8.30 65.62
N THR A 8 -37.59 8.30 64.44
CA THR A 8 -37.85 7.13 63.61
C THR A 8 -36.52 6.59 63.07
N ALA A 9 -36.21 5.32 63.32
CA ALA A 9 -35.02 4.66 62.77
C ALA A 9 -35.20 4.45 61.25
N GLY A 10 -34.25 4.99 60.48
CA GLY A 10 -34.26 5.05 59.02
C GLY A 10 -33.90 3.73 58.32
N SER A 11 -34.30 3.65 57.05
CA SER A 11 -33.87 2.63 56.09
C SER A 11 -32.35 2.74 55.83
N PRO A 12 -31.64 1.63 55.56
CA PRO A 12 -30.24 1.71 55.17
C PRO A 12 -30.11 2.44 53.82
N ILE A 13 -29.40 3.56 53.84
CA ILE A 13 -28.88 4.23 52.66
C ILE A 13 -27.85 3.28 52.03
N TYR A 14 -28.27 2.51 51.04
CA TYR A 14 -27.33 1.91 50.11
C TYR A 14 -26.81 3.02 49.19
N GLN A 15 -25.56 3.43 49.42
CA GLN A 15 -24.82 4.28 48.50
C GLN A 15 -24.69 3.58 47.14
N GLU A 16 -25.53 3.95 46.19
CA GLU A 16 -25.26 3.74 44.77
C GLU A 16 -24.25 4.79 44.30
N SER A 17 -22.98 4.63 44.69
CA SER A 17 -21.87 5.55 44.36
C SER A 17 -20.82 4.91 43.44
N GLN A 18 -21.16 3.85 42.70
CA GLN A 18 -20.16 3.10 41.91
C GLN A 18 -20.54 2.87 40.44
N ALA A 19 -21.42 3.70 39.86
CA ALA A 19 -21.82 3.53 38.45
C ALA A 19 -21.69 4.78 37.56
N LYS A 20 -21.02 5.86 38.02
CA LYS A 20 -20.92 7.11 37.24
C LYS A 20 -19.52 7.46 36.72
N ASN A 21 -18.45 6.80 37.19
CA ASN A 21 -17.08 7.14 36.81
C ASN A 21 -16.31 6.01 36.09
N ALA A 22 -16.92 4.85 35.86
CA ALA A 22 -16.27 3.71 35.18
C ALA A 22 -15.87 4.03 33.74
N LYS A 23 -16.59 4.94 33.05
CA LYS A 23 -16.27 5.37 31.68
C LYS A 23 -14.98 6.20 31.62
N TRP A 24 -14.74 7.05 32.62
CA TRP A 24 -13.51 7.84 32.71
C TRP A 24 -12.32 6.96 33.09
N LEU A 25 -12.53 5.97 33.95
CA LEU A 25 -11.52 4.97 34.28
C LEU A 25 -11.13 4.12 33.05
N TRP A 26 -12.11 3.71 32.23
CA TRP A 26 -11.84 3.03 30.95
C TRP A 26 -11.07 3.92 29.96
N PHE A 27 -11.40 5.20 29.88
CA PHE A 27 -10.69 6.14 29.01
C PHE A 27 -9.22 6.33 29.43
N LEU A 28 -8.94 6.40 30.75
CA LEU A 28 -7.58 6.43 31.27
C LEU A 28 -6.81 5.14 31.03
N ILE A 29 -7.46 3.97 31.18
CA ILE A 29 -6.82 2.68 30.91
C ILE A 29 -6.44 2.56 29.42
N VAL A 30 -7.32 2.97 28.51
CA VAL A 30 -7.05 2.96 27.06
C VAL A 30 -5.90 3.92 26.71
N LEU A 31 -5.85 5.12 27.29
CA LEU A 31 -4.74 6.05 27.09
C LEU A 31 -3.40 5.52 27.59
N VAL A 32 -3.38 4.83 28.72
CA VAL A 32 -2.16 4.20 29.27
C VAL A 32 -1.68 3.05 28.37
N ILE A 33 -2.60 2.23 27.83
CA ILE A 33 -2.25 1.15 26.89
C ILE A 33 -1.69 1.71 25.58
N ILE A 34 -2.33 2.73 25.00
CA ILE A 34 -1.85 3.38 23.77
C ILE A 34 -0.49 4.04 24.02
N GLY A 35 -0.31 4.73 25.14
CA GLY A 35 0.98 5.32 25.52
C GLY A 35 2.07 4.28 25.71
N ALA A 36 1.78 3.13 26.32
CA ALA A 36 2.73 2.03 26.49
C ALA A 36 3.13 1.38 25.16
N LEU A 37 2.19 1.23 24.22
CA LEU A 37 2.46 0.68 22.89
C LEU A 37 3.33 1.63 22.04
N VAL A 38 3.04 2.94 22.07
CA VAL A 38 3.86 3.96 21.40
C VAL A 38 5.25 4.05 22.03
N PHE A 39 5.34 4.00 23.36
CA PHE A 39 6.63 4.00 24.08
C PHE A 39 7.47 2.75 23.77
N ALA A 40 6.86 1.57 23.70
CA ALA A 40 7.54 0.33 23.30
C ALA A 40 8.04 0.39 21.84
N PHE A 41 7.27 1.00 20.93
CA PHE A 41 7.63 1.19 19.53
C PHE A 41 8.78 2.20 19.35
N VAL A 42 8.76 3.32 20.08
CA VAL A 42 9.83 4.35 20.01
C VAL A 42 11.12 3.90 20.71
N ARG A 43 11.03 3.07 21.75
CA ARG A 43 12.20 2.57 22.51
C ARG A 43 12.79 1.26 21.94
N GLY A 44 12.23 0.73 20.85
CA GLY A 44 12.75 -0.46 20.16
C GLY A 44 12.68 -1.75 20.98
N ILE A 45 11.77 -1.85 21.96
CA ILE A 45 11.57 -3.05 22.79
C ILE A 45 10.44 -3.88 22.18
N GLY A 46 10.65 -4.36 20.94
CA GLY A 46 9.83 -5.38 20.30
C GLY A 46 10.57 -6.74 20.29
N PRO A 47 9.88 -7.87 20.04
CA PRO A 47 10.48 -9.21 20.02
C PRO A 47 11.47 -9.44 18.85
N PHE A 48 11.90 -8.37 18.18
CA PHE A 48 12.91 -8.38 17.12
C PHE A 48 14.32 -8.02 17.62
N ALA A 49 14.48 -7.77 18.92
CA ALA A 49 15.76 -7.42 19.54
C ALA A 49 16.72 -8.63 19.74
N GLN A 50 16.56 -9.73 19.00
CA GLN A 50 17.40 -10.93 19.16
C GLN A 50 17.98 -11.53 17.88
N PHE A 51 17.96 -10.81 16.74
CA PHE A 51 18.81 -11.18 15.61
C PHE A 51 20.11 -10.38 15.64
N GLN A 52 20.88 -10.56 16.71
CA GLN A 52 22.31 -10.29 16.67
C GLN A 52 23.08 -11.61 16.64
N LYS A 53 23.92 -11.69 15.61
CA LYS A 53 25.10 -12.56 15.48
C LYS A 53 24.83 -14.01 15.05
N ALA A 54 24.89 -14.20 13.73
CA ALA A 54 25.49 -15.42 13.18
C ALA A 54 26.73 -15.03 12.32
N PRO A 55 27.78 -15.86 12.32
CA PRO A 55 29.14 -15.48 11.91
C PRO A 55 29.29 -15.20 10.41
N GLN A 56 30.17 -14.25 10.07
CA GLN A 56 30.82 -14.21 8.77
C GLN A 56 31.71 -15.45 8.65
N GLU A 57 31.32 -16.38 7.79
CA GLU A 57 32.26 -17.33 7.18
C GLU A 57 32.64 -16.79 5.81
N GLU A 58 33.93 -16.50 5.66
CA GLU A 58 34.59 -16.31 4.36
C GLU A 58 34.37 -17.58 3.53
N VAL A 59 33.55 -17.49 2.48
CA VAL A 59 33.58 -18.44 1.38
C VAL A 59 34.43 -17.85 0.25
N SER A 60 35.61 -18.45 0.11
CA SER A 60 36.54 -18.32 -1.01
C SER A 60 35.80 -18.31 -2.37
N PRO A 61 36.15 -17.42 -3.32
CA PRO A 61 35.48 -17.38 -4.61
C PRO A 61 35.83 -18.63 -5.41
N THR A 62 34.92 -19.60 -5.40
CA THR A 62 34.84 -20.61 -6.44
C THR A 62 34.21 -19.92 -7.65
N PRO A 63 34.74 -20.03 -8.88
CA PRO A 63 34.19 -19.31 -10.02
C PRO A 63 32.80 -19.88 -10.31
N PHE A 64 31.77 -19.19 -9.82
CA PHE A 64 30.41 -19.40 -10.28
C PHE A 64 30.36 -18.81 -11.69
N VAL A 65 30.38 -19.71 -12.66
CA VAL A 65 30.09 -19.40 -14.06
C VAL A 65 28.72 -18.73 -14.06
N LEU A 66 28.73 -17.42 -14.32
CA LEU A 66 27.54 -16.68 -14.69
C LEU A 66 26.95 -17.40 -15.91
N GLU A 67 25.91 -18.20 -15.70
CA GLU A 67 24.90 -18.37 -16.73
C GLU A 67 24.25 -16.99 -16.88
N SER A 68 24.90 -16.15 -17.67
CA SER A 68 24.27 -15.03 -18.35
C SER A 68 23.01 -15.61 -18.98
N PRO A 69 21.79 -15.13 -18.67
CA PRO A 69 20.77 -15.23 -19.68
C PRO A 69 21.37 -14.55 -20.91
N SER A 70 21.58 -15.35 -21.94
CA SER A 70 21.84 -14.89 -23.29
C SER A 70 20.83 -13.78 -23.61
N PRO A 71 21.20 -12.73 -24.36
CA PRO A 71 20.24 -11.75 -24.84
C PRO A 71 19.30 -12.48 -25.80
N GLU A 72 18.22 -13.05 -25.28
CA GLU A 72 17.21 -13.72 -26.07
C GLU A 72 16.27 -12.64 -26.61
N ALA A 73 16.52 -12.26 -27.87
CA ALA A 73 15.70 -11.42 -28.75
C ALA A 73 15.29 -10.04 -28.15
N THR A 74 15.97 -8.95 -28.52
CA THR A 74 15.43 -8.02 -29.54
C THR A 74 14.07 -8.39 -30.16
N VAL A 75 12.99 -8.45 -29.37
CA VAL A 75 11.60 -8.32 -29.86
C VAL A 75 11.23 -6.83 -30.02
N GLY A 76 12.05 -5.91 -29.49
CA GLY A 76 11.81 -4.46 -29.55
C GLY A 76 12.06 -3.78 -30.90
N ALA A 77 12.44 -4.51 -31.95
CA ALA A 77 12.57 -3.92 -33.28
C ALA A 77 11.18 -3.87 -33.95
N ASP A 78 10.49 -2.74 -33.75
CA ASP A 78 9.31 -2.28 -34.49
C ASP A 78 7.92 -2.61 -33.91
N LEU A 79 7.74 -2.51 -32.59
CA LEU A 79 6.41 -2.30 -32.02
C LEU A 79 6.06 -0.82 -32.05
N ASP A 80 5.03 -0.46 -32.82
CA ASP A 80 4.48 0.90 -32.80
C ASP A 80 3.80 1.17 -31.46
N LYS A 81 4.47 1.95 -30.61
CA LYS A 81 3.98 2.33 -29.27
C LYS A 81 2.68 3.15 -29.32
N SER A 82 2.33 3.72 -30.46
CA SER A 82 1.09 4.48 -30.65
C SER A 82 -0.12 3.61 -31.00
N GLU A 83 0.08 2.32 -31.34
CA GLU A 83 -0.99 1.35 -31.62
C GLU A 83 -1.95 1.11 -30.44
N PRO A 84 -1.50 0.86 -29.20
CA PRO A 84 -2.40 0.59 -28.07
C PRO A 84 -3.08 1.86 -27.54
N LYS A 85 -4.40 1.77 -27.30
CA LYS A 85 -5.12 2.79 -26.53
C LYS A 85 -4.90 2.59 -25.04
N ILE A 86 -4.10 3.46 -24.44
CA ILE A 86 -3.79 3.38 -23.01
C ILE A 86 -4.76 4.25 -22.20
N ARG A 87 -5.33 3.69 -21.13
CA ARG A 87 -6.01 4.43 -20.06
C ARG A 87 -5.13 4.46 -18.81
N VAL A 88 -4.98 5.63 -18.20
CA VAL A 88 -4.18 5.79 -16.97
C VAL A 88 -5.10 6.12 -15.80
N LEU A 89 -5.04 5.33 -14.72
CA LEU A 89 -5.86 5.53 -13.53
C LEU A 89 -4.98 5.92 -12.33
N ASN A 90 -5.45 6.85 -11.51
CA ASN A 90 -4.80 7.18 -10.25
C ASN A 90 -5.19 6.19 -9.17
N GLY A 91 -4.26 5.31 -8.79
CA GLY A 91 -4.40 4.37 -7.68
C GLY A 91 -3.63 4.77 -6.42
N SER A 92 -2.95 5.92 -6.40
CA SER A 92 -2.11 6.35 -5.26
C SER A 92 -2.84 7.26 -4.26
N GLY A 93 -4.00 7.82 -4.64
CA GLY A 93 -4.69 8.86 -3.88
C GLY A 93 -4.01 10.24 -3.93
N THR A 94 -2.83 10.35 -4.53
CA THR A 94 -2.10 11.62 -4.66
C THR A 94 -2.55 12.37 -5.91
N ALA A 95 -2.91 13.65 -5.77
CA ALA A 95 -3.36 14.46 -6.89
C ALA A 95 -2.29 14.59 -7.98
N GLY A 96 -2.71 14.49 -9.25
CA GLY A 96 -1.83 14.69 -10.41
C GLY A 96 -1.03 13.49 -10.87
N VAL A 97 -0.97 12.39 -10.10
CA VAL A 97 -0.13 11.22 -10.45
C VAL A 97 -0.49 10.59 -11.80
N ALA A 98 -1.79 10.43 -12.11
CA ALA A 98 -2.20 9.92 -13.42
C ALA A 98 -1.79 10.83 -14.59
N SER A 99 -1.78 12.16 -14.37
CA SER A 99 -1.29 13.11 -15.38
C SER A 99 0.21 12.96 -15.58
N SER A 100 0.98 12.83 -14.50
CA SER A 100 2.43 12.62 -14.58
C SER A 100 2.79 11.33 -15.32
N VAL A 101 2.04 10.24 -15.09
CA VAL A 101 2.24 8.98 -15.83
C VAL A 101 1.84 9.12 -17.29
N LYS A 102 0.73 9.81 -17.58
CA LYS A 102 0.34 10.13 -18.96
C LYS A 102 1.46 10.86 -19.69
N ASP A 103 1.92 11.98 -19.14
CA ASP A 103 2.92 12.83 -19.80
C ASP A 103 4.25 12.07 -20.00
N PHE A 104 4.60 11.19 -19.05
CA PHE A 104 5.73 10.28 -19.19
C PHE A 104 5.56 9.30 -20.36
N LEU A 105 4.41 8.63 -20.45
CA LEU A 105 4.11 7.66 -21.51
C LEU A 105 4.03 8.33 -22.89
N GLU A 106 3.39 9.49 -22.99
CA GLU A 106 3.34 10.26 -24.23
C GLU A 106 4.75 10.70 -24.67
N GLY A 107 5.61 11.11 -23.73
CA GLY A 107 7.03 11.40 -24.01
C GLY A 107 7.83 10.20 -24.53
N LYS A 108 7.37 8.98 -24.28
CA LYS A 108 7.93 7.72 -24.79
C LYS A 108 7.27 7.24 -26.10
N GLY A 109 6.28 7.96 -26.62
CA GLY A 109 5.60 7.67 -27.88
C GLY A 109 4.31 6.85 -27.75
N TYR A 110 3.77 6.68 -26.54
CA TYR A 110 2.52 5.96 -26.34
C TYR A 110 1.29 6.84 -26.55
N GLN A 111 0.18 6.24 -27.00
CA GLN A 111 -1.11 6.92 -27.09
C GLN A 111 -1.93 6.73 -25.80
N VAL A 112 -1.97 7.77 -24.97
CA VAL A 112 -2.87 7.81 -23.80
C VAL A 112 -4.20 8.46 -24.19
N THR A 113 -5.28 7.67 -24.15
CA THR A 113 -6.61 8.10 -24.59
C THR A 113 -7.46 8.69 -23.47
N SER A 114 -7.18 8.32 -22.21
CA SER A 114 -7.93 8.82 -21.06
C SER A 114 -7.12 8.72 -19.77
N ILE A 115 -7.40 9.64 -18.84
CA ILE A 115 -6.93 9.59 -17.46
C ILE A 115 -8.13 9.59 -16.49
N GLY A 116 -8.00 8.95 -15.34
CA GLY A 116 -9.07 8.88 -14.35
C GLY A 116 -8.60 8.46 -12.97
N ASN A 117 -9.56 8.09 -12.11
CA ASN A 117 -9.28 7.50 -10.81
C ASN A 117 -9.49 5.98 -10.86
N ALA A 118 -8.67 5.23 -10.14
CA ALA A 118 -8.91 3.81 -9.93
C ALA A 118 -10.08 3.59 -8.95
N ALA A 119 -10.56 2.35 -8.85
CA ALA A 119 -11.65 1.98 -7.95
C ALA A 119 -11.28 2.09 -6.45
N ASN A 120 -9.99 2.02 -6.14
CA ASN A 120 -9.43 2.23 -4.81
C ASN A 120 -8.03 2.87 -4.92
N TYR A 121 -7.42 3.20 -3.78
CA TYR A 121 -6.16 3.93 -3.71
C TYR A 121 -5.03 3.16 -2.99
N ASP A 122 -5.16 1.83 -2.91
CA ASP A 122 -4.24 0.98 -2.15
C ASP A 122 -3.03 0.52 -2.99
N PHE A 123 -2.81 1.14 -4.16
CA PHE A 123 -1.76 0.75 -5.08
C PHE A 123 -0.42 1.35 -4.64
N THR A 124 0.46 0.49 -4.10
CA THR A 124 1.85 0.84 -3.73
C THR A 124 2.84 0.69 -4.88
N GLN A 125 2.41 0.09 -5.99
CA GLN A 125 3.17 -0.04 -7.23
C GLN A 125 2.25 0.32 -8.40
N THR A 126 2.85 0.79 -9.49
CA THR A 126 2.16 0.96 -10.77
C THR A 126 1.81 -0.41 -11.34
N VAL A 127 0.54 -0.63 -11.66
CA VAL A 127 0.03 -1.91 -12.16
C VAL A 127 -0.30 -1.77 -13.63
N ILE A 128 0.14 -2.71 -14.45
CA ILE A 128 -0.20 -2.77 -15.87
C ILE A 128 -1.15 -3.94 -16.10
N ARG A 129 -2.24 -3.69 -16.82
CA ARG A 129 -3.21 -4.69 -17.28
C ARG A 129 -3.34 -4.61 -18.79
N PHE A 130 -3.43 -5.77 -19.43
CA PHE A 130 -3.50 -5.88 -20.88
C PHE A 130 -4.79 -6.54 -21.31
N LYS A 131 -5.38 -6.06 -22.40
CA LYS A 131 -6.27 -6.89 -23.22
C LYS A 131 -5.41 -7.95 -23.91
N GLU A 132 -5.96 -9.15 -24.13
CA GLU A 132 -5.20 -10.33 -24.59
C GLU A 132 -4.31 -10.07 -25.82
N GLY A 133 -4.83 -9.35 -26.84
CA GLY A 133 -4.09 -9.04 -28.07
C GLY A 133 -2.94 -8.03 -27.92
N PHE A 134 -2.81 -7.39 -26.75
CA PHE A 134 -1.83 -6.34 -26.48
C PHE A 134 -0.72 -6.77 -25.52
N LYS A 135 -0.68 -8.05 -25.09
CA LYS A 135 0.43 -8.58 -24.27
C LYS A 135 1.80 -8.48 -24.95
N LYS A 136 1.85 -8.37 -26.28
CA LYS A 136 3.08 -8.08 -27.03
C LYS A 136 3.81 -6.81 -26.56
N PHE A 137 3.10 -5.87 -25.93
CA PHE A 137 3.67 -4.64 -25.37
C PHE A 137 4.19 -4.76 -23.94
N GLU A 138 4.04 -5.92 -23.29
CA GLU A 138 4.35 -6.12 -21.87
C GLU A 138 5.79 -5.74 -21.53
N GLU A 139 6.75 -6.35 -22.23
CA GLU A 139 8.18 -6.12 -21.97
C GLU A 139 8.58 -4.66 -22.17
N VAL A 140 8.17 -4.04 -23.29
CA VAL A 140 8.55 -2.67 -23.61
C VAL A 140 7.90 -1.65 -22.66
N LEU A 141 6.61 -1.82 -22.34
CA LEU A 141 5.90 -0.90 -21.45
C LEU A 141 6.36 -1.08 -19.99
N PHE A 142 6.62 -2.31 -19.56
CA PHE A 142 7.19 -2.58 -18.25
C PHE A 142 8.57 -1.95 -18.11
N SER A 143 9.44 -2.13 -19.11
CA SER A 143 10.78 -1.52 -19.12
C SER A 143 10.69 -0.01 -19.07
N ASP A 144 9.87 0.62 -19.92
CA ASP A 144 9.73 2.08 -19.95
C ASP A 144 9.21 2.62 -18.62
N LEU A 145 8.16 2.02 -18.03
CA LEU A 145 7.63 2.49 -16.74
C LEU A 145 8.60 2.25 -15.58
N SER A 146 9.42 1.19 -15.64
CA SER A 146 10.39 0.87 -14.58
C SER A 146 11.53 1.87 -14.47
N ASP A 147 11.73 2.74 -15.47
CA ASP A 147 12.69 3.85 -15.40
C ASP A 147 12.39 4.83 -14.26
N GLN A 148 11.11 4.99 -13.88
CA GLN A 148 10.68 5.99 -12.89
C GLN A 148 9.71 5.49 -11.84
N TYR A 149 9.11 4.32 -12.03
CA TYR A 149 8.06 3.81 -11.17
C TYR A 149 8.39 2.39 -10.70
N SER A 150 7.91 2.01 -9.52
CA SER A 150 7.84 0.60 -9.15
C SER A 150 6.68 -0.03 -9.91
N VAL A 151 6.94 -1.05 -10.73
CA VAL A 151 5.95 -1.61 -11.67
C VAL A 151 5.70 -3.08 -11.40
N LYS A 152 4.46 -3.52 -11.58
CA LYS A 152 4.10 -4.93 -11.72
C LYS A 152 3.08 -5.11 -12.84
N VAL A 153 3.12 -6.28 -13.47
CA VAL A 153 2.10 -6.71 -14.43
C VAL A 153 1.05 -7.53 -13.68
N ASP A 154 -0.21 -7.20 -13.86
CA ASP A 154 -1.31 -8.00 -13.34
C ASP A 154 -1.50 -9.25 -14.21
N SER A 155 -1.78 -10.39 -13.59
CA SER A 155 -2.10 -11.62 -14.32
C SER A 155 -3.48 -11.57 -14.97
N GLU A 156 -4.35 -10.70 -14.46
CA GLU A 156 -5.70 -10.51 -14.97
C GLU A 156 -5.70 -9.65 -16.23
N ASN A 157 -6.37 -10.14 -17.28
CA ASN A 157 -6.54 -9.40 -18.52
C ASN A 157 -7.75 -8.46 -18.42
N LEU A 158 -7.71 -7.40 -19.22
CA LEU A 158 -8.90 -6.59 -19.48
C LEU A 158 -9.93 -7.38 -20.30
N GLU A 159 -11.19 -7.09 -20.06
CA GLU A 159 -12.30 -7.61 -20.85
C GLU A 159 -12.14 -7.24 -22.34
N ALA A 160 -12.51 -8.14 -23.24
CA ALA A 160 -12.44 -7.89 -24.68
C ALA A 160 -13.31 -6.70 -25.12
N THR A 161 -14.35 -6.38 -24.35
CA THR A 161 -15.27 -5.26 -24.58
C THR A 161 -14.80 -3.94 -23.96
N ASP A 162 -13.69 -3.91 -23.22
CA ASP A 162 -13.15 -2.67 -22.66
C ASP A 162 -12.72 -1.72 -23.79
N SER A 163 -13.04 -0.44 -23.62
CA SER A 163 -12.62 0.66 -24.48
C SER A 163 -11.10 0.86 -24.56
N ALA A 164 -10.36 0.48 -23.52
CA ALA A 164 -8.91 0.53 -23.48
C ALA A 164 -8.30 -0.81 -23.89
N ASP A 165 -7.10 -0.74 -24.44
CA ASP A 165 -6.30 -1.91 -24.80
C ASP A 165 -5.30 -2.25 -23.70
N ILE A 166 -4.83 -1.22 -23.00
CA ILE A 166 -3.94 -1.30 -21.85
C ILE A 166 -4.45 -0.35 -20.77
N GLU A 167 -4.48 -0.82 -19.53
CA GLU A 167 -4.76 0.00 -18.35
C GLU A 167 -3.50 0.09 -17.48
N VAL A 168 -3.13 1.31 -17.12
CA VAL A 168 -2.01 1.60 -16.22
C VAL A 168 -2.57 2.24 -14.97
N ILE A 169 -2.52 1.54 -13.84
CA ILE A 169 -2.95 2.06 -12.54
C ILE A 169 -1.71 2.60 -11.82
N ALA A 170 -1.59 3.91 -11.73
CA ALA A 170 -0.45 4.58 -11.12
C ALA A 170 -0.49 4.47 -9.59
N GLY A 171 0.49 3.79 -9.01
CA GLY A 171 0.64 3.62 -7.56
C GLY A 171 1.46 4.72 -6.89
N ALA A 172 1.60 4.62 -5.57
CA ALA A 172 2.58 5.39 -4.82
C ALA A 172 4.00 5.07 -5.35
N LYS A 173 4.84 6.11 -5.48
CA LYS A 173 6.22 5.97 -5.97
C LYS A 173 7.09 5.17 -5.01
#